data_AF-A0A1A8Y0M3-F1
#
_entry.id   AF-A0A1A8Y0M3-F1
#
_cell.length_a   1.000
_cell.length_b   1.000
_cell.length_c   1.000
_cell.angle_alpha   90.00
_cell.angle_beta   90.00
_cell.angle_gamma   90.00
#
_symmetry.space_group_name_H-M   'P 1'
#
loop_
_entity.id
_entity.type
_entity.pdbx_description
1 polymer ?
#
loop_
_entity_poly.entity_id
_entity_poly.type
_entity_poly.pdbx_seq_one_letter_code
_entity_poly.pdbx_strand_id
1 'polypeptide(L)'
;MSSTRSTDPIGTTRLPDYAGNSIVNLMQSIATACGSTQRRYHQLQALPAAKLGEARHIVLLVIDGLGQRTLERHPASPNLQRHAIGTMTSVFPSTTASAITTFMTGLAPAQHGLTGWHMHMDEIDQTLAILPLTPRCAPAKFLPEELPSRLFDHQSLFQQLDRDCWVIAPLDIVGSPFNAWHSRGARSLAYNTIPEMFAQLSTLLREAETPRYIYAYYPYLDSHSHSFGCESKQALLNLAALDTLFGNLLLDAKGSNTWITVLICTEAAI
;
A
#
# COMPACT_ATOMS: atom_id res chain seq x y z
N MET A 1 7.87 9.61 43.16
CA MET A 1 6.89 9.62 42.05
C MET A 1 7.40 8.66 41.00
N SER A 2 6.80 7.47 40.97
CA SER A 2 7.27 6.31 40.22
C SER A 2 7.00 6.48 38.73
N SER A 3 8.06 6.44 37.93
CA SER A 3 8.02 6.35 36.47
C SER A 3 7.80 4.88 36.10
N THR A 4 6.58 4.53 35.70
CA THR A 4 6.28 3.21 35.12
C THR A 4 6.83 3.17 33.70
N ARG A 5 8.04 2.63 33.55
CA ARG A 5 8.54 2.14 32.26
C ARG A 5 7.61 1.00 31.81
N SER A 6 6.99 1.15 30.64
CA SER A 6 6.31 0.05 29.96
C SER A 6 7.36 -1.00 29.59
N THR A 7 7.31 -2.14 30.25
CA THR A 7 8.06 -3.34 29.88
C THR A 7 7.21 -4.12 28.89
N ASP A 8 7.32 -3.83 27.61
CA ASP A 8 6.81 -4.77 26.60
C ASP A 8 7.66 -6.05 26.67
N PRO A 9 7.07 -7.23 26.93
CA PRO A 9 7.82 -8.46 27.04
C PRO A 9 8.47 -8.81 25.69
N ILE A 10 9.75 -9.17 25.73
CA ILE A 10 10.45 -9.82 24.62
C ILE A 10 9.72 -11.15 24.35
N GLY A 11 9.04 -11.27 23.22
CA GLY A 11 8.51 -12.57 22.73
C GLY A 11 7.00 -12.69 22.52
N THR A 12 6.20 -11.62 22.51
CA THR A 12 4.80 -11.74 22.04
C THR A 12 4.74 -11.65 20.52
N THR A 13 4.47 -12.78 19.85
CA THR A 13 4.13 -12.78 18.43
C THR A 13 2.86 -11.95 18.24
N ARG A 14 2.97 -10.80 17.58
CA ARG A 14 1.81 -9.97 17.25
C ARG A 14 1.06 -10.60 16.07
N LEU A 15 -0.12 -11.15 16.34
CA LEU A 15 -1.01 -11.68 15.30
C LEU A 15 -1.68 -10.53 14.51
N PRO A 16 -2.04 -10.75 13.24
CA PRO A 16 -2.82 -9.77 12.48
C PRO A 16 -4.23 -9.62 13.10
N ASP A 17 -4.67 -8.38 13.27
CA ASP A 17 -5.98 -8.05 13.83
C ASP A 17 -7.01 -7.80 12.72
N TYR A 18 -7.55 -8.90 12.19
CA TYR A 18 -8.59 -8.85 11.15
C TYR A 18 -9.98 -8.48 11.69
N ALA A 19 -10.13 -8.30 13.01
CA ALA A 19 -11.40 -7.94 13.65
C ALA A 19 -11.69 -6.43 13.59
N GLY A 20 -10.77 -5.61 13.07
CA GLY A 20 -11.00 -4.19 12.88
C GLY A 20 -9.75 -3.30 12.90
N ASN A 21 -8.55 -3.87 12.98
CA ASN A 21 -7.31 -3.09 13.04
C ASN A 21 -6.18 -3.67 12.19
N SER A 22 -6.47 -3.96 10.92
CA SER A 22 -5.48 -4.41 9.92
C SER A 22 -5.68 -3.80 8.54
N ILE A 23 -4.74 -4.07 7.63
CA ILE A 23 -4.84 -3.71 6.20
C ILE A 23 -6.19 -4.13 5.59
N VAL A 24 -6.65 -5.36 5.82
CA VAL A 24 -7.93 -5.81 5.21
C VAL A 24 -9.12 -4.98 5.69
N ASN A 25 -9.07 -4.52 6.94
CA ASN A 25 -10.13 -3.66 7.50
C ASN A 25 -10.09 -2.26 6.90
N LEU A 26 -8.89 -1.72 6.65
CA LEU A 26 -8.77 -0.46 5.92
C LEU A 26 -9.33 -0.59 4.51
N MET A 27 -8.96 -1.66 3.79
CA MET A 27 -9.43 -1.84 2.43
C MET A 27 -10.94 -2.01 2.39
N GLN A 28 -11.55 -2.63 3.40
CA GLN A 28 -12.99 -2.64 3.55
C GLN A 28 -13.59 -1.24 3.78
N SER A 29 -12.98 -0.40 4.63
CA SER A 29 -13.41 0.99 4.83
C SER A 29 -13.34 1.79 3.53
N ILE A 30 -12.22 1.70 2.81
CA ILE A 30 -12.01 2.39 1.52
C ILE A 30 -13.02 1.89 0.49
N ALA A 31 -13.14 0.58 0.30
CA ALA A 31 -14.07 -0.01 -0.66
C ALA A 31 -15.51 0.47 -0.42
N THR A 32 -15.93 0.47 0.84
CA THR A 32 -17.27 0.91 1.23
C THR A 32 -17.47 2.41 0.99
N ALA A 33 -16.48 3.25 1.33
CA ALA A 33 -16.53 4.70 1.09
C ALA A 33 -16.48 5.06 -0.40
N CYS A 34 -15.94 4.16 -1.22
CA CYS A 34 -15.91 4.24 -2.67
C CYS A 34 -17.09 3.50 -3.34
N GLY A 35 -18.17 3.21 -2.62
CA GLY A 35 -19.42 2.71 -3.22
C GLY A 35 -19.49 1.21 -3.49
N SER A 36 -18.48 0.43 -3.09
CA SER A 36 -18.55 -1.03 -3.20
C SER A 36 -19.69 -1.58 -2.36
N THR A 37 -20.38 -2.62 -2.84
CA THR A 37 -21.43 -3.34 -2.09
C THR A 37 -20.88 -4.56 -1.33
N GLN A 38 -19.64 -4.97 -1.60
CA GLN A 38 -19.02 -6.13 -0.97
C GLN A 38 -18.63 -5.85 0.48
N ARG A 39 -19.00 -6.73 1.41
CA ARG A 39 -18.72 -6.62 2.86
C ARG A 39 -18.08 -7.91 3.36
N ARG A 40 -16.78 -8.07 3.10
CA ARG A 40 -16.00 -9.27 3.44
C ARG A 40 -15.39 -9.21 4.83
N TYR A 41 -15.03 -8.01 5.27
CA TYR A 41 -14.34 -7.77 6.54
C TYR A 41 -15.09 -6.74 7.40
N HIS A 42 -14.67 -6.61 8.66
CA HIS A 42 -15.00 -5.44 9.45
C HIS A 42 -14.28 -4.21 8.87
N GLN A 43 -14.87 -3.02 9.01
CA GLN A 43 -14.20 -1.76 8.68
C GLN A 43 -13.09 -1.45 9.69
N LEU A 44 -12.10 -0.66 9.28
CA LEU A 44 -11.06 -0.16 10.18
C LEU A 44 -11.68 0.74 11.25
N GLN A 45 -11.50 0.40 12.52
CA GLN A 45 -12.13 1.12 13.64
C GLN A 45 -11.71 2.60 13.68
N ALA A 46 -10.42 2.88 13.46
CA ALA A 46 -9.89 4.24 13.49
C ALA A 46 -10.33 5.11 12.29
N LEU A 47 -10.72 4.47 11.18
CA LEU A 47 -11.06 5.14 9.94
C LEU A 47 -12.22 4.39 9.23
N PRO A 48 -13.45 4.49 9.78
CA PRO A 48 -14.60 3.83 9.19
C PRO A 48 -15.00 4.49 7.87
N ALA A 49 -15.74 3.77 7.05
CA ALA A 49 -16.16 4.21 5.73
C ALA A 49 -16.99 5.50 5.75
N ALA A 50 -17.79 5.72 6.80
CA ALA A 50 -18.57 6.95 6.95
C ALA A 50 -17.66 8.19 6.96
N LYS A 51 -16.54 8.13 7.68
CA LYS A 51 -15.55 9.21 7.77
C LYS A 51 -14.79 9.41 6.46
N LEU A 52 -14.39 8.32 5.80
CA LEU A 52 -13.77 8.38 4.46
C LEU A 52 -14.74 8.89 3.38
N GLY A 53 -16.03 8.59 3.52
CA GLY A 53 -17.08 8.95 2.57
C GLY A 53 -17.38 10.44 2.51
N GLU A 54 -17.02 11.21 3.56
CA GLU A 54 -17.09 12.68 3.57
C GLU A 54 -16.15 13.30 2.52
N ALA A 55 -15.13 12.56 2.12
CA ALA A 55 -14.12 12.99 1.17
C ALA A 55 -14.51 12.77 -0.28
N ARG A 56 -14.36 13.82 -1.09
CA ARG A 56 -14.52 13.74 -2.55
C ARG A 56 -13.45 12.86 -3.18
N HIS A 57 -12.21 12.98 -2.74
CA HIS A 57 -11.09 12.16 -3.22
C HIS A 57 -10.48 11.38 -2.07
N ILE A 58 -10.16 10.11 -2.31
CA ILE A 58 -9.43 9.25 -1.38
C ILE A 58 -8.10 8.90 -2.03
N VAL A 59 -7.01 9.33 -1.42
CA VAL A 59 -5.66 8.91 -1.80
C VAL A 59 -5.18 7.89 -0.77
N LEU A 60 -4.71 6.73 -1.24
CA LEU A 60 -3.98 5.74 -0.48
C LEU A 60 -2.52 5.75 -0.95
N LEU A 61 -1.65 6.43 -0.20
CA LEU A 61 -0.21 6.40 -0.44
C LEU A 61 0.40 5.28 0.40
N VAL A 62 0.89 4.21 -0.23
CA VAL A 62 1.57 3.09 0.43
C VAL A 62 3.07 3.29 0.35
N ILE A 63 3.69 3.49 1.51
CA ILE A 63 5.15 3.61 1.66
C ILE A 63 5.67 2.28 2.17
N ASP A 64 6.42 1.58 1.32
CA ASP A 64 6.99 0.28 1.66
C ASP A 64 8.14 0.41 2.67
N GLY A 65 8.21 -0.49 3.64
CA GLY A 65 9.25 -0.51 4.67
C GLY A 65 9.16 0.62 5.71
N LEU A 66 8.14 1.48 5.69
CA LEU A 66 7.98 2.51 6.72
C LEU A 66 7.27 1.93 7.95
N GLY A 67 8.04 1.72 9.01
CA GLY A 67 7.62 1.26 10.34
C GLY A 67 6.93 2.33 11.21
N GLN A 68 5.97 1.97 12.09
CA GLN A 68 5.58 2.85 13.22
C GLN A 68 6.81 3.24 14.05
N ARG A 69 7.66 2.25 14.38
CA ARG A 69 8.90 2.47 15.13
C ARG A 69 9.86 3.41 14.40
N THR A 70 9.98 3.28 13.08
CA THR A 70 10.80 4.19 12.26
C THR A 70 10.26 5.61 12.31
N LEU A 71 8.93 5.77 12.22
CA LEU A 71 8.27 7.07 12.30
C LEU A 71 8.45 7.73 13.68
N GLU A 72 8.29 6.98 14.77
CA GLU A 72 8.41 7.49 16.14
C GLU A 72 9.85 7.84 16.53
N ARG A 73 10.84 7.09 16.03
CA ARG A 73 12.25 7.28 16.39
C ARG A 73 12.91 8.45 15.68
N HIS A 74 12.40 8.85 14.52
CA HIS A 74 13.10 9.78 13.65
C HIS A 74 12.32 11.07 13.43
N PRO A 75 12.84 12.25 13.84
CA PRO A 75 12.19 13.54 13.63
C PRO A 75 12.17 13.99 12.16
N ALA A 76 12.69 13.16 11.25
CA ALA A 76 12.79 13.43 9.82
C ALA A 76 11.43 13.41 9.09
N SER A 77 10.33 13.15 9.79
CA SER A 77 8.99 13.00 9.19
C SER A 77 7.89 13.81 9.91
N PRO A 78 8.09 15.12 10.13
CA PRO A 78 7.14 15.93 10.91
C PRO A 78 5.73 16.01 10.29
N ASN A 79 5.59 16.03 8.97
CA ASN A 79 4.28 16.09 8.32
C ASN A 79 3.51 14.78 8.49
N LEU A 80 4.18 13.63 8.31
CA LEU A 80 3.60 12.31 8.53
C LEU A 80 3.22 12.11 10.00
N GLN A 81 4.11 12.44 10.93
CA GLN A 81 3.87 12.32 12.37
C GLN A 81 2.68 13.19 12.83
N ARG A 82 2.61 14.44 12.35
CA ARG A 82 1.54 15.37 12.73
C ARG A 82 0.15 14.90 12.31
N HIS A 83 0.05 14.13 11.23
CA HIS A 83 -1.21 13.64 10.68
C HIS A 83 -1.48 12.16 10.99
N ALA A 84 -0.67 11.53 11.86
CA ALA A 84 -0.88 10.16 12.29
C ALA A 84 -2.17 10.06 13.14
N ILE A 85 -3.08 9.18 12.74
CA ILE A 85 -4.38 8.95 13.42
C ILE A 85 -4.42 7.67 14.26
N GLY A 86 -3.46 6.77 14.07
CA GLY A 86 -3.41 5.47 14.73
C GLY A 86 -2.48 4.50 14.03
N THR A 87 -2.44 3.27 14.53
CA THR A 87 -1.62 2.17 13.99
C THR A 87 -2.48 0.94 13.78
N MET A 88 -2.16 0.18 12.74
CA MET A 88 -2.85 -1.05 12.39
C MET A 88 -1.84 -2.16 12.11
N THR A 89 -2.30 -3.39 12.18
CA THR A 89 -1.49 -4.57 11.84
C THR A 89 -1.40 -4.75 10.32
N SER A 90 -0.30 -5.36 9.86
CA SER A 90 -0.20 -5.87 8.49
C SER A 90 -1.10 -7.11 8.31
N VAL A 91 -0.97 -7.76 7.16
CA VAL A 91 -1.51 -9.11 6.93
C VAL A 91 -0.49 -10.18 7.34
N PHE A 92 -0.92 -11.44 7.38
CA PHE A 92 -0.02 -12.57 7.58
C PHE A 92 0.00 -13.48 6.34
N PRO A 93 1.18 -13.82 5.80
CA PRO A 93 2.51 -13.31 6.18
C PRO A 93 2.67 -11.81 5.91
N SER A 94 3.50 -11.12 6.71
CA SER A 94 3.75 -9.69 6.57
C SER A 94 4.84 -9.39 5.53
N THR A 95 4.65 -9.90 4.32
CA THR A 95 5.54 -9.70 3.16
C THR A 95 4.94 -8.66 2.21
N THR A 96 5.77 -7.95 1.45
CA THR A 96 5.29 -7.00 0.43
C THR A 96 4.33 -7.67 -0.56
N ALA A 97 4.65 -8.89 -1.02
CA ALA A 97 3.78 -9.66 -1.91
C ALA A 97 2.37 -9.86 -1.33
N SER A 98 2.27 -10.18 -0.03
CA SER A 98 0.99 -10.35 0.65
C SER A 98 0.25 -9.03 0.82
N ALA A 99 0.93 -8.01 1.35
CA ALA A 99 0.32 -6.72 1.66
C ALA A 99 -0.13 -5.97 0.41
N ILE A 100 0.71 -5.89 -0.64
CA ILE A 100 0.38 -5.22 -1.90
C ILE A 100 -0.78 -5.92 -2.60
N THR A 101 -0.79 -7.26 -2.64
CA THR A 101 -1.95 -7.97 -3.20
C THR A 101 -3.21 -7.68 -2.40
N THR A 102 -3.13 -7.62 -1.07
CA THR A 102 -4.26 -7.19 -0.22
C THR A 102 -4.72 -5.78 -0.55
N PHE A 103 -3.82 -4.80 -0.73
CA PHE A 103 -4.19 -3.44 -1.15
C PHE A 103 -4.90 -3.41 -2.50
N MET A 104 -4.46 -4.24 -3.45
CA MET A 104 -5.00 -4.24 -4.80
C MET A 104 -6.28 -5.06 -4.96
N THR A 105 -6.60 -5.94 -4.03
CA THR A 105 -7.77 -6.85 -4.14
C THR A 105 -8.80 -6.62 -3.04
N GLY A 106 -8.39 -6.07 -1.90
CA GLY A 106 -9.19 -6.04 -0.67
C GLY A 106 -9.38 -7.42 -0.02
N LEU A 107 -8.63 -8.44 -0.45
CA LEU A 107 -8.72 -9.81 0.06
C LEU A 107 -7.55 -10.10 1.02
N ALA A 108 -7.75 -11.00 1.99
CA ALA A 108 -6.63 -11.47 2.83
C ALA A 108 -5.73 -12.46 2.06
N PRO A 109 -4.49 -12.70 2.53
CA PRO A 109 -3.58 -13.67 1.89
C PRO A 109 -4.12 -15.08 1.74
N ALA A 110 -4.94 -15.53 2.69
CA ALA A 110 -5.63 -16.83 2.61
C ALA A 110 -6.63 -16.92 1.44
N GLN A 111 -7.06 -15.80 0.86
CA GLN A 111 -8.01 -15.74 -0.25
C GLN A 111 -7.32 -15.47 -1.59
N HIS A 112 -6.34 -14.57 -1.64
CA HIS A 112 -5.64 -14.25 -2.89
C HIS A 112 -4.42 -15.15 -3.15
N GLY A 113 -4.04 -16.03 -2.21
CA GLY A 113 -3.01 -17.06 -2.38
C GLY A 113 -1.56 -16.58 -2.40
N LEU A 114 -1.30 -15.30 -2.67
CA LEU A 114 0.05 -14.71 -2.76
C LEU A 114 0.66 -14.37 -1.39
N THR A 115 1.44 -15.28 -0.82
CA THR A 115 1.94 -15.19 0.57
C THR A 115 3.44 -14.85 0.71
N GLY A 116 4.20 -14.90 -0.38
CA GLY A 116 5.66 -14.74 -0.35
C GLY A 116 6.23 -14.04 -1.59
N TRP A 117 7.46 -13.52 -1.47
CA TRP A 117 8.14 -12.86 -2.59
C TRP A 117 8.44 -13.84 -3.73
N HIS A 118 8.86 -15.06 -3.38
CA HIS A 118 9.03 -16.16 -4.32
C HIS A 118 8.07 -17.27 -3.96
N MET A 119 7.28 -17.73 -4.92
CA MET A 119 6.35 -18.84 -4.72
C MET A 119 6.39 -19.79 -5.92
N HIS A 120 6.23 -21.07 -5.64
CA HIS A 120 6.00 -22.07 -6.68
C HIS A 120 4.52 -22.06 -7.05
N MET A 121 4.24 -21.89 -8.34
CA MET A 121 2.89 -21.86 -8.92
C MET A 121 2.64 -23.20 -9.60
N ASP A 122 1.82 -24.06 -8.98
CA ASP A 122 1.54 -25.41 -9.47
C ASP A 122 0.88 -25.39 -10.86
N GLU A 123 0.06 -24.36 -11.14
CA GLU A 123 -0.70 -24.19 -12.38
C GLU A 123 0.19 -24.09 -13.63
N ILE A 124 1.44 -23.65 -13.44
CA ILE A 124 2.45 -23.50 -14.49
C ILE A 124 3.74 -24.28 -14.20
N ASP A 125 3.80 -24.96 -13.06
CA ASP A 125 4.98 -25.67 -12.56
C ASP A 125 6.24 -24.77 -12.63
N GLN A 126 6.16 -23.54 -12.09
CA GLN A 126 7.30 -22.62 -12.04
C GLN A 126 7.33 -21.80 -10.74
N THR A 127 8.53 -21.55 -10.25
CA THR A 127 8.76 -20.57 -9.18
C THR A 127 8.89 -19.16 -9.76
N LEU A 128 8.00 -18.27 -9.36
CA LEU A 128 7.97 -16.87 -9.79
C LEU A 128 8.39 -15.94 -8.65
N ALA A 129 9.03 -14.81 -8.99
CA ALA A 129 8.96 -13.60 -8.19
C ALA A 129 7.56 -12.99 -8.40
N ILE A 130 6.79 -12.86 -7.31
CA ILE A 130 5.35 -12.65 -7.39
C ILE A 130 4.95 -11.26 -7.90
N LEU A 131 5.54 -10.19 -7.35
CA LEU A 131 5.16 -8.83 -7.72
C LEU A 131 5.48 -8.43 -9.17
N PRO A 132 6.55 -8.91 -9.81
CA PRO A 132 6.70 -8.72 -11.25
C PRO A 132 6.13 -9.88 -12.08
N LEU A 133 5.72 -10.99 -11.45
CA LEU A 133 5.40 -12.28 -12.10
C LEU A 133 6.49 -12.76 -13.08
N THR A 134 7.74 -12.75 -12.63
CA THR A 134 8.88 -13.21 -13.45
C THR A 134 9.44 -14.54 -12.94
N PRO A 135 9.80 -15.47 -13.84
CA PRO A 135 10.46 -16.72 -13.45
C PRO A 135 11.77 -16.47 -12.69
N ARG A 136 11.99 -17.20 -11.59
CA ARG A 136 13.17 -17.02 -10.75
C ARG A 136 14.41 -17.75 -11.27
N CYS A 137 14.27 -19.02 -11.61
CA CYS A 137 15.42 -19.93 -11.84
C CYS A 137 15.48 -20.51 -13.26
N ALA A 138 14.33 -20.64 -13.92
CA ALA A 138 14.20 -21.28 -15.23
C ALA A 138 13.68 -20.29 -16.27
N PRO A 139 13.93 -20.52 -17.57
CA PRO A 139 13.31 -19.75 -18.64
C PRO A 139 11.78 -19.71 -18.50
N ALA A 140 11.16 -18.61 -18.94
CA ALA A 140 9.71 -18.48 -18.94
C ALA A 140 9.07 -19.59 -19.80
N LYS A 141 8.13 -20.34 -19.22
CA LYS A 141 7.33 -21.33 -19.97
C LYS A 141 6.18 -20.67 -20.73
N PHE A 142 5.74 -19.50 -20.28
CA PHE A 142 4.59 -18.77 -20.80
C PHE A 142 4.95 -17.30 -21.04
N LEU A 143 4.18 -16.62 -21.89
CA LEU A 143 4.34 -15.19 -22.06
C LEU A 143 3.88 -14.44 -20.79
N PRO A 144 4.53 -13.33 -20.41
CA PRO A 144 4.18 -12.61 -19.18
C PRO A 144 2.69 -12.25 -19.06
N GLU A 145 2.05 -11.85 -20.15
CA GLU A 145 0.63 -11.48 -20.21
C GLU A 145 -0.34 -12.66 -20.04
N GLU A 146 0.11 -13.89 -20.26
CA GLU A 146 -0.70 -15.10 -20.10
C GLU A 146 -0.70 -15.61 -18.67
N LEU A 147 0.31 -15.23 -17.86
CA LEU A 147 0.46 -15.71 -16.49
C LEU A 147 -0.75 -15.34 -15.62
N PRO A 148 -1.22 -14.08 -15.57
CA PRO A 148 -2.18 -13.69 -14.56
C PRO A 148 -3.53 -14.40 -14.66
N SER A 149 -4.05 -14.63 -15.87
CA SER A 149 -5.32 -15.33 -16.07
C SER A 149 -5.26 -16.84 -15.80
N ARG A 150 -4.04 -17.41 -15.76
CA ARG A 150 -3.80 -18.80 -15.36
C ARG A 150 -3.64 -18.96 -13.85
N LEU A 151 -3.14 -17.92 -13.19
CA LEU A 151 -2.78 -17.94 -11.77
C LEU A 151 -3.89 -17.41 -10.86
N PHE A 152 -4.76 -16.52 -11.37
CA PHE A 152 -5.70 -15.78 -10.55
C PHE A 152 -7.10 -15.78 -11.13
N ASP A 153 -8.10 -15.88 -10.26
CA ASP A 153 -9.52 -15.77 -10.59
C ASP A 153 -10.23 -14.59 -9.87
N HIS A 154 -9.53 -13.93 -8.95
CA HIS A 154 -10.08 -12.81 -8.20
C HIS A 154 -10.12 -11.49 -8.99
N GLN A 155 -11.10 -10.67 -8.64
CA GLN A 155 -11.21 -9.30 -9.15
C GLN A 155 -10.21 -8.38 -8.47
N SER A 156 -9.79 -7.33 -9.18
CA SER A 156 -9.13 -6.21 -8.52
C SER A 156 -10.15 -5.45 -7.66
N LEU A 157 -9.65 -4.69 -6.69
CA LEU A 157 -10.47 -3.80 -5.89
C LEU A 157 -11.11 -2.73 -6.78
N PHE A 158 -10.36 -2.15 -7.71
CA PHE A 158 -10.78 -1.01 -8.52
C PHE A 158 -11.99 -1.33 -9.42
N GLN A 159 -12.15 -2.58 -9.87
CA GLN A 159 -13.34 -3.03 -10.61
C GLN A 159 -14.63 -3.00 -9.76
N GLN A 160 -14.50 -2.88 -8.44
CA GLN A 160 -15.60 -2.95 -7.48
C GLN A 160 -15.94 -1.58 -6.87
N LEU A 161 -15.34 -0.49 -7.36
CA LEU A 161 -15.51 0.87 -6.84
C LEU A 161 -16.32 1.74 -7.79
N ASP A 162 -17.12 2.65 -7.23
CA ASP A 162 -17.87 3.70 -7.92
C ASP A 162 -17.12 5.04 -7.85
N ARG A 163 -15.84 5.02 -8.21
CA ARG A 163 -14.96 6.20 -8.30
C ARG A 163 -14.02 6.06 -9.49
N ASP A 164 -13.57 7.20 -10.03
CA ASP A 164 -12.50 7.21 -11.04
C ASP A 164 -11.19 6.76 -10.36
N CYS A 165 -10.70 5.59 -10.76
CA CYS A 165 -9.61 4.89 -10.07
C CYS A 165 -8.28 5.10 -10.77
N TRP A 166 -7.24 5.38 -10.00
CA TRP A 166 -5.88 5.59 -10.49
C TRP A 166 -4.87 4.79 -9.67
N VAL A 167 -3.87 4.23 -10.36
CA VAL A 167 -2.70 3.57 -9.78
C VAL A 167 -1.46 4.34 -10.21
N ILE A 168 -0.68 4.81 -9.26
CA ILE A 168 0.63 5.44 -9.50
C ILE A 168 1.70 4.49 -8.96
N ALA A 169 2.57 4.01 -9.83
CA ALA A 169 3.62 3.06 -9.49
C ALA A 169 4.91 3.37 -10.25
N PRO A 170 6.08 2.91 -9.75
CA PRO A 170 7.34 3.03 -10.45
C PRO A 170 7.30 2.51 -11.89
N LEU A 171 8.02 3.17 -12.79
CA LEU A 171 8.07 2.84 -14.22
C LEU A 171 8.46 1.38 -14.50
N ASP A 172 9.35 0.82 -13.70
CA ASP A 172 9.86 -0.55 -13.84
C ASP A 172 8.84 -1.63 -13.45
N ILE A 173 7.83 -1.31 -12.64
CA ILE A 173 6.84 -2.30 -12.19
C ILE A 173 5.41 -2.03 -12.66
N VAL A 174 5.07 -0.78 -13.04
CA VAL A 174 3.68 -0.40 -13.37
C VAL A 174 3.08 -1.23 -14.50
N GLY A 175 3.91 -1.62 -15.48
CA GLY A 175 3.53 -2.47 -16.60
C GLY A 175 3.74 -3.97 -16.39
N SER A 176 4.16 -4.39 -15.18
CA SER A 176 4.34 -5.82 -14.89
C SER A 176 3.00 -6.58 -15.01
N PRO A 177 3.02 -7.88 -15.37
CA PRO A 177 1.79 -8.69 -15.42
C PRO A 177 1.00 -8.67 -14.11
N PHE A 178 1.69 -8.62 -12.97
CA PHE A 178 1.04 -8.49 -11.66
C PHE A 178 0.24 -7.19 -11.58
N ASN A 179 0.86 -6.03 -11.86
CA ASN A 179 0.18 -4.75 -11.74
C ASN A 179 -0.90 -4.61 -12.80
N ALA A 180 -0.64 -5.01 -14.04
CA ALA A 180 -1.64 -5.01 -15.10
C ALA A 180 -2.90 -5.83 -14.72
N TRP A 181 -2.72 -6.95 -14.01
CA TRP A 181 -3.83 -7.74 -13.50
C TRP A 181 -4.52 -7.04 -12.32
N HIS A 182 -3.75 -6.69 -11.30
CA HIS A 182 -4.29 -6.21 -10.03
C HIS A 182 -4.78 -4.74 -10.08
N SER A 183 -4.46 -3.99 -11.13
CA SER A 183 -4.92 -2.61 -11.37
C SER A 183 -6.10 -2.51 -12.34
N ARG A 184 -6.65 -3.61 -12.87
CA ARG A 184 -7.83 -3.57 -13.75
C ARG A 184 -8.92 -2.69 -13.16
N GLY A 185 -9.59 -1.89 -13.99
CA GLY A 185 -10.60 -0.93 -13.52
C GLY A 185 -10.01 0.42 -13.05
N ALA A 186 -8.69 0.54 -12.95
CA ALA A 186 -7.99 1.80 -12.76
C ALA A 186 -7.16 2.18 -14.00
N ARG A 187 -6.86 3.47 -14.12
CA ARG A 187 -5.82 3.98 -15.03
C ARG A 187 -4.48 3.98 -14.31
N SER A 188 -3.40 3.70 -15.01
CA SER A 188 -2.06 3.65 -14.42
C SER A 188 -1.19 4.82 -14.88
N LEU A 189 -0.44 5.40 -13.95
CA LEU A 189 0.63 6.37 -14.20
C LEU A 189 1.95 5.82 -13.70
N ALA A 190 2.97 5.94 -14.55
CA ALA A 190 4.34 5.59 -14.25
C ALA A 190 5.08 6.79 -13.66
N TYR A 191 6.02 6.57 -12.75
CA TYR A 191 6.97 7.60 -12.34
C TYR A 191 8.38 7.04 -12.21
N ASN A 192 9.39 7.90 -12.40
CA ASN A 192 10.80 7.59 -12.17
C ASN A 192 11.32 8.21 -10.87
N THR A 193 10.75 9.34 -10.45
CA THR A 193 11.24 10.08 -9.28
C THR A 193 10.11 10.40 -8.30
N ILE A 194 10.45 10.53 -7.01
CA ILE A 194 9.46 10.88 -5.99
C ILE A 194 8.78 12.24 -6.25
N PRO A 195 9.46 13.31 -6.72
CA PRO A 195 8.76 14.56 -7.04
C PRO A 195 7.77 14.40 -8.20
N GLU A 196 8.08 13.54 -9.18
CA GLU A 196 7.17 13.23 -10.29
C GLU A 196 5.89 12.54 -9.79
N MET A 197 6.01 11.54 -8.90
CA MET A 197 4.86 10.89 -8.28
C MET A 197 3.94 11.91 -7.57
N PHE A 198 4.52 12.82 -6.78
CA PHE A 198 3.75 13.84 -6.07
C PHE A 198 3.16 14.90 -7.01
N ALA A 199 3.86 15.28 -8.08
CA ALA A 199 3.31 16.17 -9.10
C ALA A 199 2.10 15.54 -9.81
N GLN A 200 2.18 14.24 -10.15
CA GLN A 200 1.06 13.49 -10.71
C GLN A 200 -0.13 13.44 -9.74
N LEU A 201 0.11 13.20 -8.44
CA LEU A 201 -0.93 13.27 -7.41
C LEU A 201 -1.61 14.64 -7.36
N SER A 202 -0.85 15.73 -7.31
CA SER A 202 -1.41 17.09 -7.31
C SER A 202 -2.25 17.37 -8.57
N THR A 203 -1.77 16.96 -9.75
CA THR A 203 -2.52 17.10 -11.01
C THR A 203 -3.82 16.29 -10.99
N LEU A 204 -3.76 15.02 -10.58
CA LEU A 204 -4.95 14.17 -10.47
C LEU A 204 -5.95 14.67 -9.43
N LEU A 205 -5.54 15.37 -8.38
CA LEU A 205 -6.50 15.96 -7.45
C LEU A 205 -7.13 17.24 -8.02
N ARG A 206 -6.35 18.05 -8.73
CA ARG A 206 -6.79 19.34 -9.29
C ARG A 206 -7.74 19.19 -10.48
N GLU A 207 -7.44 18.25 -11.38
CA GLU A 207 -8.18 18.03 -12.63
C GLU A 207 -9.37 17.07 -12.46
N ALA A 208 -9.75 16.75 -11.24
CA ALA A 208 -10.81 15.80 -10.98
C ALA A 208 -12.19 16.43 -11.17
N GLU A 209 -12.94 15.94 -12.16
CA GLU A 209 -14.36 16.26 -12.35
C GLU A 209 -15.28 15.37 -11.50
N THR A 210 -14.88 14.11 -11.30
CA THR A 210 -15.60 13.12 -10.48
C THR A 210 -14.79 12.74 -9.23
N PRO A 211 -15.43 12.15 -8.20
CA PRO A 211 -14.74 11.54 -7.07
C PRO A 211 -13.69 10.53 -7.54
N ARG A 212 -12.49 10.59 -6.95
CA ARG A 212 -11.36 9.72 -7.31
C ARG A 212 -10.94 8.83 -6.15
N TYR A 213 -10.50 7.63 -6.50
CA TYR A 213 -9.68 6.79 -5.62
C TYR A 213 -8.30 6.63 -6.26
N ILE A 214 -7.24 7.04 -5.55
CA ILE A 214 -5.88 7.01 -6.07
C ILE A 214 -5.04 6.15 -5.16
N TYR A 215 -4.51 5.05 -5.68
CA TYR A 215 -3.48 4.26 -5.03
C TYR A 215 -2.11 4.71 -5.56
N ALA A 216 -1.21 5.11 -4.67
CA ALA A 216 0.17 5.44 -5.02
C ALA A 216 1.12 4.56 -4.20
N TYR A 217 2.08 3.92 -4.85
CA TYR A 217 3.01 3.01 -4.18
C TYR A 217 4.44 3.53 -4.29
N TYR A 218 5.14 3.57 -3.15
CA TYR A 218 6.54 3.98 -3.04
C TYR A 218 7.41 2.87 -2.41
N PRO A 219 8.18 2.10 -3.20
CA PRO A 219 8.97 0.96 -2.71
C PRO A 219 10.31 1.36 -2.09
N TYR A 220 10.83 2.54 -2.43
CA TYR A 220 12.26 2.77 -2.31
C TYR A 220 12.77 2.90 -0.87
N LEU A 221 11.92 3.26 0.10
CA LEU A 221 12.36 3.32 1.49
C LEU A 221 12.77 1.94 2.01
N ASP A 222 11.99 0.91 1.68
CA ASP A 222 12.33 -0.49 1.96
C ASP A 222 13.64 -0.87 1.28
N SER A 223 13.76 -0.67 -0.03
CA SER A 223 14.96 -1.02 -0.79
C SER A 223 16.24 -0.37 -0.22
N HIS A 224 16.15 0.90 0.21
CA HIS A 224 17.27 1.58 0.86
C HIS A 224 17.55 1.03 2.26
N SER A 225 16.51 0.66 3.02
CA SER A 225 16.65 0.06 4.35
C SER A 225 17.29 -1.33 4.30
N HIS A 226 16.96 -2.15 3.30
CA HIS A 226 17.65 -3.42 3.05
C HIS A 226 19.10 -3.23 2.63
N SER A 227 19.38 -2.22 1.81
CA SER A 227 20.74 -1.97 1.28
C SER A 227 21.69 -1.34 2.31
N PHE A 228 21.19 -0.45 3.16
CA PHE A 228 22.01 0.41 4.02
C PHE A 228 21.68 0.30 5.51
N GLY A 229 20.59 -0.38 5.88
CA GLY A 229 20.01 -0.37 7.22
C GLY A 229 18.93 0.72 7.38
N CYS A 230 17.89 0.41 8.15
CA CYS A 230 16.73 1.29 8.37
C CYS A 230 17.06 2.60 9.12
N GLU A 231 18.14 2.62 9.90
CA GLU A 231 18.60 3.82 10.63
C GLU A 231 19.75 4.54 9.89
N SER A 232 20.03 4.17 8.63
CA SER A 232 21.08 4.79 7.83
C SER A 232 20.76 6.23 7.45
N LYS A 233 21.80 7.04 7.22
CA LYS A 233 21.64 8.42 6.73
C LYS A 233 20.85 8.46 5.42
N GLN A 234 21.06 7.48 4.54
CA GLN A 234 20.39 7.33 3.26
C GLN A 234 18.88 7.12 3.45
N ALA A 235 18.48 6.19 4.32
CA ALA A 235 17.07 5.96 4.63
C ALA A 235 16.40 7.20 5.24
N LEU A 236 17.10 7.90 6.15
CA LEU A 236 16.59 9.13 6.79
C LEU A 236 16.44 10.30 5.82
N LEU A 237 17.40 10.49 4.90
CA LEU A 237 17.30 11.51 3.85
C LEU A 237 16.14 11.23 2.90
N ASN A 238 15.92 9.95 2.56
CA ASN A 238 14.81 9.53 1.72
C ASN A 238 13.46 9.80 2.43
N LEU A 239 13.34 9.44 3.70
CA LEU A 239 12.17 9.74 4.52
C LEU A 239 11.89 11.25 4.63
N ALA A 240 12.94 12.06 4.84
CA ALA A 240 12.79 13.52 4.91
C ALA A 240 12.34 14.15 3.58
N ALA A 241 12.87 13.66 2.45
CA ALA A 241 12.45 14.10 1.14
C ALA A 241 10.98 13.75 0.87
N LEU A 242 10.56 12.52 1.22
CA LEU A 242 9.18 12.07 1.12
C LEU A 242 8.26 12.92 2.01
N ASP A 243 8.63 13.17 3.26
CA ASP A 243 7.83 13.97 4.19
C ASP A 243 7.65 15.42 3.72
N THR A 244 8.71 16.01 3.15
CA THR A 244 8.66 17.36 2.59
C THR A 244 7.66 17.44 1.43
N LEU A 245 7.74 16.49 0.49
CA LEU A 245 6.82 16.44 -0.65
C LEU A 245 5.38 16.14 -0.21
N PHE A 246 5.21 15.29 0.81
CA PHE A 246 3.92 15.04 1.42
C PHE A 246 3.33 16.32 2.05
N GLY A 247 4.13 17.09 2.77
CA GLY A 247 3.72 18.40 3.30
C GLY A 247 3.25 19.36 2.20
N ASN A 248 3.96 19.41 1.08
CA ASN A 248 3.58 20.22 -0.08
C ASN A 248 2.24 19.76 -0.69
N LEU A 249 2.04 18.44 -0.84
CA LEU A 249 0.77 17.89 -1.32
C LEU A 249 -0.41 18.26 -0.40
N LEU A 250 -0.21 18.25 0.92
CA LEU A 250 -1.25 18.67 1.88
C LEU A 250 -1.62 20.14 1.71
N LEU A 251 -0.64 21.01 1.43
CA LEU A 251 -0.89 22.43 1.16
C LEU A 251 -1.64 22.62 -0.16
N ASP A 252 -1.24 21.91 -1.21
CA ASP A 252 -1.90 21.95 -2.52
C ASP A 252 -3.34 21.42 -2.46
N ALA A 253 -3.59 20.39 -1.66
CA ALA A 253 -4.91 19.79 -1.49
C ALA A 253 -5.85 20.62 -0.59
N LYS A 254 -5.35 21.67 0.07
CA LYS A 254 -6.16 22.47 1.00
C LYS A 254 -7.33 23.13 0.28
N GLY A 255 -8.55 22.83 0.73
CA GLY A 255 -9.79 23.36 0.12
C GLY A 255 -10.38 22.53 -1.02
N SER A 256 -9.74 21.43 -1.43
CA SER A 256 -10.23 20.56 -2.52
C SER A 256 -11.25 19.47 -2.09
N ASN A 257 -11.70 19.50 -0.82
CA ASN A 257 -12.46 18.42 -0.17
C ASN A 257 -11.84 17.01 -0.38
N THR A 258 -10.50 16.94 -0.36
CA THR A 258 -9.72 15.71 -0.50
C THR A 258 -9.39 15.15 0.86
N TRP A 259 -9.55 13.84 1.03
CA TRP A 259 -8.97 13.10 2.15
C TRP A 259 -7.78 12.28 1.67
N ILE A 260 -6.61 12.64 2.20
CA ILE A 260 -5.38 11.91 1.93
C ILE A 260 -5.16 10.96 3.09
N THR A 261 -5.35 9.67 2.85
CA THR A 261 -4.94 8.64 3.80
C THR A 261 -3.55 8.18 3.40
N VAL A 262 -2.52 8.63 4.14
CA VAL A 262 -1.20 8.04 3.99
C VAL A 262 -1.16 6.75 4.79
N LEU A 263 -0.79 5.68 4.10
CA LEU A 263 -0.50 4.44 4.74
C LEU A 263 0.98 4.18 4.84
N ILE A 264 1.35 3.89 6.07
CA ILE A 264 2.68 3.56 6.48
C ILE A 264 2.69 2.04 6.64
N CYS A 265 3.23 1.33 5.63
CA CYS A 265 3.24 -0.11 5.64
C CYS A 265 4.59 -0.62 6.15
N THR A 266 4.54 -1.31 7.28
CA THR A 266 5.72 -1.92 7.88
C THR A 266 5.85 -3.34 7.32
N GLU A 267 7.00 -3.70 6.75
CA GLU A 267 7.46 -5.08 6.86
C GLU A 267 7.62 -5.41 8.35
N ALA A 268 7.37 -6.66 8.73
CA ALA A 268 7.91 -7.14 9.99
C ALA A 268 9.43 -7.20 9.81
N ALA A 269 10.14 -6.20 10.34
CA ALA A 269 11.56 -6.35 10.62
C ALA A 269 11.70 -7.61 11.48
N ILE A 270 12.35 -8.64 10.92
CA ILE A 270 12.80 -9.82 11.66
C ILE A 270 13.77 -9.35 12.75
#